data_AF-A0A661XI65-F1
#
_entry.id   AF-A0A661XI65-F1
#
_cell.length_a   1.000
_cell.length_b   1.000
_cell.length_c   1.000
_cell.angle_alpha   90.00
_cell.angle_beta   90.00
_cell.angle_gamma   90.00
#
_symmetry.space_group_name_H-M   'P 1'
#
loop_
_entity.id
_entity.type
_entity.pdbx_description
1 polymer ?
#
loop_
_entity_poly.entity_id
_entity_poly.type
_entity_poly.pdbx_seq_one_letter_code
_entity_poly.pdbx_strand_id
1 'polypeptide(L)'
;IRGDVVLSTGINFPYFAAAAWYHKMLPSELQNKDLLEVLPEVEDFTLNTYMPALAKGGFISAEEKQSVAERMSHYSGLSVKSILQNNLAVSTRFFWKELLRDKSGHTIGRLDSRYLGIDKTESGSGPDYSPELTSWLHSFAPAINYYLREKLDFKTDVKYNMFGSVRPWSFENNSVREDLRKAMAENPYLNVMFQSGYYDGATTYFNAKYTMWQIDPSGKMKDRLSFNGYRSGHMMYLRHEDLKSANDDLRAFILNSLADGESAKY
;
A
#
# COMPACT_ATOMS: atom_id res chain seq x y z
N ILE A 1 -8.74 12.34 -1.51
CA ILE A 1 -9.65 11.16 -1.40
C ILE A 1 -10.22 11.06 0.02
N ARG A 2 -10.80 12.15 0.56
CA ARG A 2 -11.60 12.09 1.81
C ARG A 2 -13.03 12.41 1.38
N GLY A 3 -13.91 11.41 1.34
CA GLY A 3 -15.33 11.62 1.03
C GLY A 3 -16.01 10.45 0.30
N ASP A 4 -15.32 9.78 -0.62
CA ASP A 4 -15.90 8.67 -1.39
C ASP A 4 -15.46 7.32 -0.83
N VAL A 5 -16.41 6.58 -0.25
CA VAL A 5 -16.20 5.25 0.34
C VAL A 5 -15.71 4.24 -0.71
N VAL A 6 -16.16 4.35 -1.96
CA VAL A 6 -15.81 3.42 -3.04
C VAL A 6 -14.32 3.48 -3.32
N LEU A 7 -13.78 4.68 -3.54
CA LEU A 7 -12.35 4.85 -3.80
C LEU A 7 -11.49 4.70 -2.55
N SER A 8 -11.94 5.25 -1.41
CA SER A 8 -11.15 5.20 -0.17
C SER A 8 -11.07 3.81 0.46
N THR A 9 -12.02 2.91 0.13
CA THR A 9 -12.06 1.53 0.63
C THR A 9 -11.70 0.52 -0.45
N GLY A 10 -12.36 0.59 -1.60
CA GLY A 10 -12.30 -0.42 -2.67
C GLY A 10 -10.88 -0.68 -3.17
N ILE A 11 -10.12 0.39 -3.40
CA ILE A 11 -8.74 0.32 -3.91
C ILE A 11 -7.75 -0.39 -2.97
N ASN A 12 -8.08 -0.53 -1.69
CA ASN A 12 -7.19 -1.21 -0.75
C ASN A 12 -7.34 -2.74 -0.80
N PHE A 13 -8.35 -3.27 -1.49
CA PHE A 13 -8.67 -4.69 -1.46
C PHE A 13 -7.57 -5.61 -2.02
N PRO A 14 -6.88 -5.28 -3.13
CA PRO A 14 -5.77 -6.12 -3.59
C PRO A 14 -4.62 -6.25 -2.58
N TYR A 15 -4.42 -5.24 -1.73
CA TYR A 15 -3.47 -5.34 -0.62
C TYR A 15 -3.91 -6.36 0.44
N PHE A 16 -5.21 -6.54 0.67
CA PHE A 16 -5.70 -7.59 1.59
C PHE A 16 -5.31 -8.98 1.10
N ALA A 17 -5.45 -9.22 -0.21
CA ALA A 17 -5.01 -10.47 -0.82
C ALA A 17 -3.51 -10.71 -0.67
N ALA A 18 -2.68 -9.68 -0.90
CA ALA A 18 -1.25 -9.79 -0.69
C ALA A 18 -0.90 -10.18 0.75
N ALA A 19 -1.46 -9.46 1.74
CA ALA A 19 -1.22 -9.75 3.15
C ALA A 19 -1.73 -11.15 3.55
N ALA A 20 -2.92 -11.54 3.10
CA ALA A 20 -3.48 -12.87 3.36
C ALA A 20 -2.66 -14.01 2.75
N TRP A 21 -2.17 -13.82 1.52
CA TRP A 21 -1.29 -14.78 0.84
C TRP A 21 0.00 -15.00 1.63
N TYR A 22 0.61 -13.94 2.18
CA TYR A 22 1.81 -14.05 3.02
C TYR A 22 1.56 -14.87 4.28
N HIS A 23 0.41 -14.66 4.92
CA HIS A 23 0.05 -15.33 6.18
C HIS A 23 -0.59 -16.71 6.01
N LYS A 24 -0.65 -17.24 4.78
CA LYS A 24 -1.29 -18.51 4.46
C LYS A 24 -2.75 -18.54 4.91
N MET A 25 -3.49 -17.48 4.56
CA MET A 25 -4.91 -17.30 4.88
C MET A 25 -5.82 -17.44 3.66
N LEU A 26 -5.24 -17.65 2.47
CA LEU A 26 -6.02 -17.90 1.27
C LEU A 26 -6.31 -19.41 1.09
N PRO A 27 -7.37 -19.76 0.35
CA PRO A 27 -7.64 -21.12 -0.07
C PRO A 27 -6.47 -21.75 -0.84
N SER A 28 -6.35 -23.08 -0.79
CA SER A 28 -5.22 -23.85 -1.35
C SER A 28 -4.91 -23.52 -2.81
N GLU A 29 -5.94 -23.33 -3.63
CA GLU A 29 -5.85 -23.01 -5.06
C GLU A 29 -5.18 -21.67 -5.34
N LEU A 30 -5.34 -20.68 -4.46
CA LEU A 30 -4.64 -19.39 -4.54
C LEU A 30 -3.29 -19.45 -3.84
N GLN A 31 -3.22 -20.18 -2.73
CA GLN A 31 -2.01 -20.28 -1.92
C GLN A 31 -0.88 -21.03 -2.64
N ASN A 32 -1.23 -21.91 -3.58
CA ASN A 32 -0.28 -22.65 -4.42
C ASN A 32 0.23 -21.85 -5.63
N LYS A 33 -0.36 -20.69 -5.94
CA LYS A 33 0.11 -19.79 -7.00
C LYS A 33 1.13 -18.79 -6.45
N ASP A 34 1.99 -18.29 -7.33
CA ASP A 34 2.82 -17.14 -6.98
C ASP A 34 1.95 -15.91 -6.72
N LEU A 35 2.37 -15.04 -5.78
CA LEU A 35 1.64 -13.81 -5.47
C LEU A 35 1.38 -12.97 -6.74
N LEU A 36 2.34 -12.87 -7.65
CA LEU A 36 2.20 -12.07 -8.88
C LEU A 36 1.21 -12.67 -9.88
N GLU A 37 0.87 -13.94 -9.74
CA GLU A 37 -0.20 -14.60 -10.52
C GLU A 37 -1.58 -14.38 -9.89
N VAL A 38 -1.64 -14.22 -8.55
CA VAL A 38 -2.89 -13.99 -7.81
C VAL A 38 -3.36 -12.53 -7.96
N LEU A 39 -2.45 -11.56 -7.83
CA LEU A 39 -2.83 -10.15 -7.75
C LEU A 39 -3.61 -9.64 -8.99
N PRO A 40 -3.27 -9.98 -10.24
CA PRO A 40 -4.04 -9.54 -11.41
C PRO A 40 -5.52 -9.96 -11.37
N GLU A 41 -5.79 -11.18 -10.88
CA GLU A 41 -7.16 -11.71 -10.70
C GLU A 41 -7.94 -10.89 -9.67
N VAL A 42 -7.28 -10.49 -8.57
CA VAL A 42 -7.89 -9.67 -7.51
C VAL A 42 -8.07 -8.21 -7.94
N GLU A 43 -7.13 -7.67 -8.71
CA GLU A 43 -7.21 -6.33 -9.29
C GLU A 43 -8.41 -6.22 -10.24
N ASP A 44 -8.61 -7.21 -11.11
CA ASP A 44 -9.76 -7.29 -12.00
C ASP A 44 -11.09 -7.35 -11.23
N PHE A 45 -11.20 -8.26 -10.26
CA PHE A 45 -12.37 -8.35 -9.38
C PHE A 45 -12.64 -7.02 -8.66
N THR A 46 -11.59 -6.34 -8.20
CA THR A 46 -11.69 -5.06 -7.49
C THR A 46 -12.36 -4.00 -8.37
N LEU A 47 -11.88 -3.83 -9.59
CA LEU A 47 -12.35 -2.80 -10.52
C LEU A 47 -13.73 -3.13 -11.11
N ASN A 48 -13.94 -4.38 -11.49
CA ASN A 48 -15.07 -4.77 -12.33
C ASN A 48 -16.26 -5.32 -11.53
N THR A 49 -16.08 -5.68 -10.25
CA THR A 49 -17.16 -6.27 -9.43
C THR A 49 -17.29 -5.59 -8.08
N TYR A 50 -16.21 -5.52 -7.30
CA TYR A 50 -16.29 -5.04 -5.92
C TYR A 50 -16.56 -3.53 -5.83
N MET A 51 -15.82 -2.69 -6.55
CA MET A 51 -16.06 -1.25 -6.54
C MET A 51 -17.46 -0.87 -7.07
N PRO A 52 -17.97 -1.47 -8.17
CA PRO A 52 -19.37 -1.29 -8.58
C PRO A 52 -20.38 -1.70 -7.50
N ALA A 53 -20.15 -2.81 -6.80
CA ALA A 53 -21.01 -3.24 -5.70
C ALA A 53 -21.00 -2.24 -4.52
N LEU A 54 -19.81 -1.72 -4.16
CA LEU A 54 -19.70 -0.64 -3.17
C LEU A 54 -20.46 0.63 -3.61
N ALA A 55 -20.36 0.99 -4.89
CA ALA A 55 -21.02 2.19 -5.43
C ALA A 55 -22.56 2.10 -5.38
N LYS A 56 -23.13 0.89 -5.47
CA LYS A 56 -24.57 0.65 -5.27
C LYS A 56 -25.00 0.91 -3.82
N GLY A 57 -24.08 0.85 -2.86
CA GLY A 57 -24.36 1.13 -1.44
C GLY A 57 -25.55 0.33 -0.91
N GLY A 58 -26.52 1.01 -0.31
CA GLY A 58 -27.74 0.36 0.22
C GLY A 58 -28.73 -0.14 -0.83
N PHE A 59 -28.53 0.16 -2.12
CA PHE A 59 -29.40 -0.25 -3.22
C PHE A 59 -28.94 -1.55 -3.91
N ILE A 60 -27.83 -2.13 -3.47
CA ILE A 60 -27.40 -3.46 -3.93
C ILE A 60 -28.43 -4.53 -3.51
N SER A 61 -28.69 -5.53 -4.36
CA SER A 61 -29.57 -6.63 -3.98
C SER A 61 -28.90 -7.51 -2.91
N ALA A 62 -29.70 -8.26 -2.15
CA ALA A 62 -29.19 -9.17 -1.14
C ALA A 62 -28.30 -10.27 -1.76
N GLU A 63 -28.72 -10.78 -2.93
CA GLU A 63 -28.03 -11.83 -3.67
C GLU A 63 -26.67 -11.34 -4.20
N GLU A 64 -26.62 -10.12 -4.76
CA GLU A 64 -25.38 -9.54 -5.24
C GLU A 64 -24.43 -9.23 -4.08
N LYS A 65 -24.94 -8.65 -2.99
CA LYS A 65 -24.15 -8.37 -1.78
C LYS A 65 -23.52 -9.64 -1.21
N GLN A 66 -24.29 -10.72 -1.16
CA GLN A 66 -23.83 -12.02 -0.67
C GLN A 66 -22.72 -12.59 -1.58
N SER A 67 -22.95 -12.63 -2.89
CA SER A 67 -21.96 -13.12 -3.87
C SER A 67 -20.64 -12.35 -3.81
N VAL A 68 -20.70 -11.02 -3.71
CA VAL A 68 -19.51 -10.17 -3.56
C VAL A 68 -18.79 -10.46 -2.24
N ALA A 69 -19.52 -10.66 -1.14
CA ALA A 69 -18.92 -10.97 0.15
C ALA A 69 -18.21 -12.33 0.15
N GLU A 70 -18.75 -13.34 -0.53
CA GLU A 70 -18.13 -14.66 -0.70
C GLU A 70 -16.83 -14.55 -1.50
N ARG A 71 -16.85 -13.79 -2.60
CA ARG A 71 -15.67 -13.54 -3.42
C ARG A 71 -14.61 -12.73 -2.68
N MET A 72 -15.04 -11.74 -1.87
CA MET A 72 -14.14 -11.00 -0.99
C MET A 72 -13.49 -11.92 0.05
N SER A 73 -14.24 -12.84 0.66
CA SER A 73 -13.72 -13.81 1.63
C SER A 73 -12.64 -14.69 1.01
N HIS A 74 -12.91 -15.23 -0.18
CA HIS A 74 -11.99 -16.04 -0.97
C HIS A 74 -10.63 -15.35 -1.23
N TYR A 75 -10.62 -14.05 -1.55
CA TYR A 75 -9.37 -13.33 -1.83
C TYR A 75 -8.74 -12.63 -0.63
N SER A 76 -9.40 -12.51 0.53
CA SER A 76 -8.86 -11.76 1.68
C SER A 76 -8.58 -12.62 2.91
N GLY A 77 -9.06 -13.86 2.94
CA GLY A 77 -8.99 -14.71 4.14
C GLY A 77 -9.92 -14.27 5.28
N LEU A 78 -10.70 -13.20 5.11
CA LEU A 78 -11.71 -12.77 6.08
C LEU A 78 -12.95 -13.65 6.00
N SER A 79 -13.70 -13.77 7.10
CA SER A 79 -15.00 -14.44 7.06
C SER A 79 -16.04 -13.61 6.30
N VAL A 80 -16.94 -14.29 5.59
CA VAL A 80 -18.11 -13.67 4.92
C VAL A 80 -18.94 -12.85 5.93
N LYS A 81 -19.10 -13.38 7.15
CA LYS A 81 -19.81 -12.68 8.24
C LYS A 81 -19.17 -11.32 8.55
N SER A 82 -17.86 -11.27 8.76
CA SER A 82 -17.14 -10.03 9.06
C SER A 82 -17.25 -9.03 7.90
N ILE A 83 -17.19 -9.50 6.66
CA ILE A 83 -17.34 -8.66 5.46
C ILE A 83 -18.76 -8.06 5.37
N LEU A 84 -19.79 -8.88 5.58
CA LEU A 84 -21.19 -8.43 5.56
C LEU A 84 -21.50 -7.45 6.70
N GLN A 85 -20.96 -7.68 7.89
CA GLN A 85 -21.09 -6.78 9.04
C GLN A 85 -20.42 -5.41 8.80
N ASN A 86 -19.41 -5.36 7.94
CA ASN A 86 -18.80 -4.12 7.46
C ASN A 86 -19.46 -3.58 6.18
N ASN A 87 -20.59 -4.13 5.75
CA ASN A 87 -21.31 -3.73 4.53
C ASN A 87 -20.44 -3.71 3.28
N LEU A 88 -19.58 -4.73 3.11
CA LEU A 88 -18.55 -4.79 2.07
C LEU A 88 -17.45 -3.72 2.20
N ALA A 89 -17.59 -2.70 3.04
CA ALA A 89 -16.65 -1.59 3.21
C ALA A 89 -15.66 -1.86 4.36
N VAL A 90 -14.85 -2.92 4.23
CA VAL A 90 -13.87 -3.29 5.24
C VAL A 90 -12.72 -2.29 5.31
N SER A 91 -12.53 -1.63 6.46
CA SER A 91 -11.39 -0.74 6.66
C SER A 91 -10.06 -1.50 6.80
N THR A 92 -8.96 -0.91 6.35
CA THR A 92 -7.60 -1.47 6.54
C THR A 92 -7.29 -1.70 8.01
N ARG A 93 -7.70 -0.77 8.88
CA ARG A 93 -7.52 -0.88 10.33
C ARG A 93 -8.25 -2.10 10.91
N PHE A 94 -9.47 -2.38 10.46
CA PHE A 94 -10.18 -3.60 10.86
C PHE A 94 -9.47 -4.85 10.33
N PHE A 95 -9.08 -4.86 9.05
CA PHE A 95 -8.37 -5.98 8.44
C PHE A 95 -7.10 -6.36 9.20
N TRP A 96 -6.30 -5.38 9.64
CA TRP A 96 -5.08 -5.63 10.42
C TRP A 96 -5.31 -6.35 11.75
N LYS A 97 -6.51 -6.18 12.33
CA LYS A 97 -6.90 -6.86 13.56
C LYS A 97 -7.65 -8.17 13.31
N GLU A 98 -8.30 -8.29 12.17
CA GLU A 98 -9.20 -9.41 11.86
C GLU A 98 -8.46 -10.62 11.29
N LEU A 99 -7.50 -10.41 10.37
CA LEU A 99 -6.96 -11.47 9.51
C LEU A 99 -6.50 -12.72 10.27
N LEU A 100 -5.83 -12.53 11.41
CA LEU A 100 -5.24 -13.63 12.19
C LEU A 100 -5.90 -13.85 13.55
N ARG A 101 -7.03 -13.16 13.82
CA ARG A 101 -7.72 -13.21 15.11
C ARG A 101 -8.01 -14.65 15.51
N ASP A 102 -8.79 -15.37 14.71
CA ASP A 102 -9.23 -16.73 15.06
C ASP A 102 -8.14 -17.80 14.85
N LYS A 103 -7.06 -17.48 14.11
CA LYS A 103 -5.94 -18.39 13.87
C LYS A 103 -4.91 -18.38 14.99
N SER A 104 -4.60 -17.20 15.52
CA SER A 104 -3.48 -17.05 16.47
C SER A 104 -3.63 -15.92 17.49
N GLY A 105 -4.67 -15.08 17.40
CA GLY A 105 -4.85 -13.90 18.23
C GLY A 105 -3.94 -12.71 17.88
N HIS A 106 -2.99 -12.86 16.95
CA HIS A 106 -2.09 -11.78 16.54
C HIS A 106 -2.76 -10.74 15.63
N THR A 107 -2.22 -9.53 15.65
CA THR A 107 -2.49 -8.49 14.65
C THR A 107 -1.37 -8.41 13.62
N ILE A 108 -1.60 -7.75 12.49
CA ILE A 108 -0.59 -7.53 11.45
C ILE A 108 -0.21 -6.05 11.31
N GLY A 109 1.00 -5.80 10.78
CA GLY A 109 1.55 -4.45 10.63
C GLY A 109 0.82 -3.55 9.63
N ARG A 110 0.85 -2.24 9.89
CA ARG A 110 0.26 -1.21 9.01
C ARG A 110 1.20 -0.91 7.84
N LEU A 111 2.45 -0.64 8.15
CA LEU A 111 3.49 -0.28 7.19
C LEU A 111 4.15 -1.55 6.63
N ASP A 112 4.06 -2.68 7.31
CA ASP A 112 4.49 -3.96 6.77
C ASP A 112 3.68 -5.10 7.41
N SER A 113 2.70 -5.63 6.67
CA SER A 113 1.78 -6.67 7.15
C SER A 113 2.46 -7.96 7.59
N ARG A 114 3.75 -8.16 7.26
CA ARG A 114 4.47 -9.37 7.65
C ARG A 114 4.80 -9.41 9.14
N TYR A 115 4.84 -8.25 9.78
CA TYR A 115 5.09 -8.13 11.21
C TYR A 115 3.84 -8.50 12.00
N LEU A 116 4.04 -9.23 13.10
CA LEU A 116 2.98 -9.63 14.02
C LEU A 116 2.98 -8.75 15.26
N GLY A 117 1.79 -8.36 15.71
CA GLY A 117 1.56 -7.62 16.95
C GLY A 117 0.73 -8.43 17.95
N ILE A 118 0.82 -8.04 19.22
CA ILE A 118 0.05 -8.63 20.32
C ILE A 118 -0.72 -7.50 20.99
N ASP A 119 -2.03 -7.49 20.81
CA ASP A 119 -2.91 -6.51 21.44
C ASP A 119 -3.29 -6.93 22.85
N LYS A 120 -3.70 -5.96 23.68
CA LYS A 120 -4.27 -6.23 25.00
C LYS A 120 -5.59 -7.00 24.91
N THR A 121 -6.37 -6.72 23.87
CA THR A 121 -7.70 -7.30 23.66
C THR A 121 -7.87 -7.65 22.18
N GLU A 122 -8.26 -8.89 21.87
CA GLU A 122 -8.42 -9.36 20.49
C GLU A 122 -9.65 -8.77 19.77
N SER A 123 -10.71 -8.44 20.53
CA SER A 123 -11.91 -7.81 19.98
C SER A 123 -11.68 -6.35 19.57
N GLY A 124 -12.56 -5.83 18.71
CA GLY A 124 -12.57 -4.41 18.31
C GLY A 124 -12.22 -4.22 16.84
N SER A 125 -12.10 -2.96 16.43
CA SER A 125 -11.99 -2.57 15.01
C SER A 125 -10.60 -2.15 14.57
N GLY A 126 -9.57 -2.30 15.41
CA GLY A 126 -8.21 -1.97 15.02
C GLY A 126 -7.13 -2.34 16.03
N PRO A 127 -5.87 -2.53 15.57
CA PRO A 127 -4.74 -2.80 16.44
C PRO A 127 -4.45 -1.70 17.45
N ASP A 128 -3.85 -2.06 18.58
CA ASP A 128 -3.40 -1.12 19.61
C ASP A 128 -2.21 -0.28 19.11
N TYR A 129 -1.34 -0.89 18.30
CA TYR A 129 -0.14 -0.28 17.75
C TYR A 129 0.24 -0.91 16.41
N SER A 130 1.27 -0.36 15.76
CA SER A 130 1.86 -0.87 14.53
C SER A 130 3.14 -1.66 14.88
N PRO A 131 3.14 -3.01 14.84
CA PRO A 131 4.24 -3.84 15.35
C PRO A 131 5.60 -3.59 14.69
N GLU A 132 5.61 -3.24 13.40
CA GLU A 132 6.81 -2.95 12.64
C GLU A 132 7.56 -1.71 13.18
N LEU A 133 6.84 -0.71 13.70
CA LEU A 133 7.46 0.50 14.25
C LEU A 133 8.33 0.20 15.45
N THR A 134 7.92 -0.74 16.32
CA THR A 134 8.71 -1.12 17.51
C THR A 134 10.06 -1.70 17.10
N SER A 135 10.08 -2.55 16.06
CA SER A 135 11.31 -3.14 15.53
C SER A 135 12.21 -2.11 14.84
N TRP A 136 11.62 -1.26 14.00
CA TRP A 136 12.36 -0.23 13.26
C TRP A 136 12.97 0.84 14.18
N LEU A 137 12.21 1.30 15.18
CA LEU A 137 12.70 2.24 16.18
C LEU A 137 13.90 1.69 16.95
N HIS A 138 13.83 0.42 17.35
CA HIS A 138 14.93 -0.24 18.04
C HIS A 138 16.18 -0.36 17.15
N SER A 139 15.99 -0.59 15.86
CA SER A 139 17.09 -0.77 14.90
C SER A 139 17.75 0.54 14.48
N PHE A 140 16.98 1.62 14.31
CA PHE A 140 17.51 2.88 13.76
C PHE A 140 17.98 3.88 14.81
N ALA A 141 17.32 3.97 15.97
CA ALA A 141 17.65 4.99 16.96
C ALA A 141 19.10 4.89 17.46
N PRO A 142 19.66 3.69 17.77
CA PRO A 142 21.07 3.59 18.17
C PRO A 142 22.03 3.95 17.04
N ALA A 143 21.74 3.48 15.81
CA ALA A 143 22.61 3.67 14.65
C ALA A 143 22.79 5.16 14.29
N ILE A 144 21.72 5.95 14.27
CA ILE A 144 21.82 7.38 13.97
C ILE A 144 22.53 8.15 15.08
N ASN A 145 22.27 7.83 16.36
CA ASN A 145 22.95 8.49 17.47
C ASN A 145 24.46 8.20 17.46
N TYR A 146 24.86 6.97 17.15
CA TYR A 146 26.26 6.60 16.98
C TYR A 146 26.89 7.34 15.79
N TYR A 147 26.22 7.37 14.63
CA TYR A 147 26.75 8.04 13.44
C TYR A 147 26.97 9.54 13.68
N LEU A 148 26.01 10.24 14.29
CA LEU A 148 26.13 11.67 14.60
C LEU A 148 27.32 11.95 15.53
N ARG A 149 27.44 11.18 16.62
CA ARG A 149 28.46 11.43 17.66
C ARG A 149 29.86 10.98 17.24
N GLU A 150 29.98 9.80 16.63
CA GLU A 150 31.28 9.14 16.42
C GLU A 150 31.80 9.29 14.99
N LYS A 151 30.94 9.59 14.01
CA LYS A 151 31.36 9.79 12.61
C LYS A 151 31.32 11.25 12.19
N LEU A 152 30.32 12.01 12.63
CA LEU A 152 30.22 13.44 12.32
C LEU A 152 30.78 14.35 13.42
N ASP A 153 31.22 13.80 14.56
CA ASP A 153 31.65 14.51 15.78
C ASP A 153 30.64 15.58 16.26
N PHE A 154 29.35 15.35 15.99
CA PHE A 154 28.27 16.22 16.42
C PHE A 154 27.70 15.73 17.74
N LYS A 155 28.05 16.44 18.82
CA LYS A 155 27.63 16.12 20.19
C LYS A 155 26.60 17.13 20.66
N THR A 156 25.40 16.63 20.97
CA THR A 156 24.30 17.41 21.52
C THR A 156 23.59 16.63 22.63
N ASP A 157 22.98 17.33 23.56
CA ASP A 157 22.04 16.82 24.56
C ASP A 157 20.59 16.78 24.06
N VAL A 158 20.32 17.38 22.88
CA VAL A 158 19.01 17.34 22.23
C VAL A 158 18.69 15.91 21.81
N LYS A 159 17.55 15.40 22.28
CA LYS A 159 17.06 14.07 21.92
C LYS A 159 16.74 13.99 20.43
N TYR A 160 17.36 13.03 19.74
CA TYR A 160 16.97 12.67 18.37
C TYR A 160 15.59 11.99 18.38
N ASN A 161 14.60 12.61 17.74
CA ASN A 161 13.26 12.06 17.62
C ASN A 161 13.11 11.38 16.26
N MET A 162 12.93 10.06 16.25
CA MET A 162 12.67 9.28 15.02
C MET A 162 11.35 9.69 14.33
N PHE A 163 10.43 10.29 15.08
CA PHE A 163 9.17 10.84 14.58
C PHE A 163 8.88 12.18 15.25
N GLY A 164 8.31 13.13 14.50
CA GLY A 164 7.88 14.43 15.01
C GLY A 164 6.36 14.56 15.05
N SER A 165 5.82 15.30 16.02
CA SER A 165 4.43 15.74 15.97
C SER A 165 4.30 16.84 14.94
N VAL A 166 3.74 16.52 13.78
CA VAL A 166 3.51 17.51 12.71
C VAL A 166 2.16 18.22 12.86
N ARG A 167 1.34 17.89 13.86
CA ARG A 167 0.03 18.51 14.03
C ARG A 167 0.13 19.91 14.65
N PRO A 168 -0.66 20.88 14.17
CA PRO A 168 -1.66 20.80 13.09
C PRO A 168 -1.09 21.09 11.70
N TRP A 169 -0.67 20.05 10.95
CA TRP A 169 -0.31 20.17 9.53
C TRP A 169 -1.57 20.38 8.69
N SER A 170 -1.61 21.43 7.86
CA SER A 170 -2.70 21.65 6.92
C SER A 170 -2.53 20.77 5.68
N PHE A 171 -3.61 20.10 5.27
CA PHE A 171 -3.67 19.34 4.02
C PHE A 171 -4.47 20.08 2.93
N GLU A 172 -4.73 21.37 3.13
CA GLU A 172 -5.39 22.21 2.14
C GLU A 172 -4.51 22.40 0.90
N ASN A 173 -5.15 22.69 -0.25
CA ASN A 173 -4.49 22.95 -1.54
C ASN A 173 -3.53 21.84 -2.02
N ASN A 174 -3.79 20.58 -1.66
CA ASN A 174 -3.01 19.45 -2.16
C ASN A 174 -3.52 18.99 -3.54
N SER A 175 -2.83 19.42 -4.60
CA SER A 175 -3.11 19.09 -6.01
C SER A 175 -2.01 18.25 -6.66
N VAL A 176 -1.15 17.57 -5.88
CA VAL A 176 0.08 16.91 -6.34
C VAL A 176 -0.09 16.08 -7.63
N ARG A 177 -1.17 15.30 -7.75
CA ARG A 177 -1.43 14.49 -8.96
C ARG A 177 -1.66 15.36 -10.20
N GLU A 178 -2.44 16.42 -10.07
CA GLU A 178 -2.73 17.35 -11.17
C GLU A 178 -1.51 18.20 -11.53
N ASP A 179 -0.75 18.64 -10.52
CA ASP A 179 0.49 19.39 -10.76
C ASP A 179 1.55 18.52 -11.46
N LEU A 180 1.67 17.24 -11.08
CA LEU A 180 2.52 16.29 -11.78
C LEU A 180 2.04 16.06 -13.22
N ARG A 181 0.73 15.91 -13.46
CA ARG A 181 0.18 15.80 -14.82
C ARG A 181 0.54 17.02 -15.68
N LYS A 182 0.38 18.24 -15.15
CA LYS A 182 0.76 19.47 -15.85
C LYS A 182 2.25 19.50 -16.18
N ALA A 183 3.11 19.18 -15.20
CA ALA A 183 4.55 19.10 -15.41
C ALA A 183 4.95 18.08 -16.49
N MET A 184 4.27 16.92 -16.54
CA MET A 184 4.49 15.92 -17.59
C MET A 184 3.95 16.34 -18.96
N ALA A 185 2.89 17.15 -19.00
CA ALA A 185 2.34 17.69 -20.25
C ALA A 185 3.25 18.80 -20.82
N GLU A 186 3.88 19.58 -19.94
CA GLU A 186 4.87 20.59 -20.31
C GLU A 186 6.19 19.94 -20.71
N ASN A 187 6.71 18.97 -19.96
CA ASN A 187 7.98 18.34 -20.29
C ASN A 187 7.78 16.98 -20.98
N PRO A 188 7.98 16.85 -22.31
CA PRO A 188 7.85 15.58 -23.02
C PRO A 188 8.82 14.49 -22.52
N TYR A 189 9.95 14.88 -21.92
CA TYR A 189 10.95 13.95 -21.38
C TYR A 189 10.73 13.58 -19.91
N LEU A 190 9.74 14.17 -19.22
CA LEU A 190 9.46 13.81 -17.84
C LEU A 190 8.79 12.43 -17.77
N ASN A 191 9.54 11.46 -17.24
CA ASN A 191 9.09 10.12 -16.94
C ASN A 191 8.84 9.97 -15.43
N VAL A 192 7.94 9.07 -15.03
CA VAL A 192 7.63 8.79 -13.63
C VAL A 192 7.65 7.29 -13.38
N MET A 193 8.37 6.90 -12.33
CA MET A 193 8.40 5.52 -11.82
C MET A 193 7.74 5.46 -10.45
N PHE A 194 6.82 4.51 -10.28
CA PHE A 194 6.20 4.16 -9.01
C PHE A 194 6.85 2.90 -8.47
N GLN A 195 7.37 2.97 -7.25
CA GLN A 195 7.90 1.81 -6.54
C GLN A 195 7.02 1.56 -5.31
N SER A 196 6.58 0.32 -5.08
CA SER A 196 5.66 0.01 -3.96
C SER A 196 5.87 -1.39 -3.40
N GLY A 197 5.73 -1.52 -2.07
CA GLY A 197 5.70 -2.82 -1.41
C GLY A 197 4.30 -3.43 -1.45
N TYR A 198 4.19 -4.72 -1.80
CA TYR A 198 2.90 -5.43 -1.81
C TYR A 198 2.27 -5.57 -0.42
N TYR A 199 3.07 -5.48 0.65
CA TYR A 199 2.61 -5.63 2.05
C TYR A 199 2.49 -4.30 2.78
N ASP A 200 2.52 -3.17 2.08
CA ASP A 200 2.29 -1.84 2.65
C ASP A 200 0.79 -1.53 2.74
N GLY A 201 0.27 -1.45 3.96
CA GLY A 201 -1.13 -1.09 4.23
C GLY A 201 -1.40 0.40 4.40
N ALA A 202 -0.36 1.23 4.50
CA ALA A 202 -0.50 2.68 4.65
C ALA A 202 -0.62 3.37 3.29
N THR A 203 0.21 2.97 2.34
CA THR A 203 0.21 3.43 0.94
C THR A 203 0.18 2.23 0.01
N THR A 204 -1.00 1.62 -0.11
CA THR A 204 -1.15 0.33 -0.78
C THR A 204 -0.69 0.38 -2.24
N TYR A 205 -0.08 -0.72 -2.70
CA TYR A 205 0.49 -0.82 -4.04
C TYR A 205 -0.56 -0.55 -5.14
N PHE A 206 -1.82 -0.95 -4.91
CA PHE A 206 -2.89 -0.73 -5.87
C PHE A 206 -3.38 0.72 -5.87
N ASN A 207 -3.29 1.44 -4.75
CA ASN A 207 -3.49 2.88 -4.72
C ASN A 207 -2.43 3.62 -5.54
N ALA A 208 -1.17 3.17 -5.49
CA ALA A 208 -0.09 3.70 -6.32
C ALA A 208 -0.35 3.42 -7.81
N LYS A 209 -0.68 2.18 -8.20
CA LYS A 209 -1.09 1.84 -9.58
C LYS A 209 -2.28 2.69 -10.05
N TYR A 210 -3.32 2.81 -9.24
CA TYR A 210 -4.47 3.64 -9.57
C TYR A 210 -4.09 5.11 -9.75
N THR A 211 -3.26 5.65 -8.85
CA THR A 211 -2.76 7.02 -8.96
C THR A 211 -2.03 7.23 -10.28
N MET A 212 -1.16 6.30 -10.66
CA MET A 212 -0.46 6.30 -11.95
C MET A 212 -1.45 6.36 -13.12
N TRP A 213 -2.47 5.50 -13.14
CA TRP A 213 -3.48 5.49 -14.22
C TRP A 213 -4.28 6.79 -14.29
N GLN A 214 -4.48 7.46 -13.16
CA GLN A 214 -5.26 8.69 -13.06
C GLN A 214 -4.43 9.96 -13.24
N ILE A 215 -3.10 9.88 -13.36
CA ILE A 215 -2.27 11.05 -13.72
C ILE A 215 -2.69 11.54 -15.10
N ASP A 216 -2.83 10.64 -16.08
CA ASP A 216 -3.24 10.99 -17.43
C ASP A 216 -4.50 10.23 -17.88
N PRO A 217 -5.69 10.82 -17.64
CA PRO A 217 -6.94 10.24 -18.13
C PRO A 217 -7.00 10.11 -19.66
N SER A 218 -6.22 10.90 -20.41
CA SER A 218 -6.19 10.82 -21.88
C SER A 218 -5.37 9.63 -22.40
N GLY A 219 -4.48 9.11 -21.58
CA GLY A 219 -3.58 8.01 -21.92
C GLY A 219 -2.43 8.35 -22.87
N LYS A 220 -2.27 9.62 -23.27
CA LYS A 220 -1.19 10.09 -24.15
C LYS A 220 0.21 9.97 -23.53
N MET A 221 0.31 9.89 -22.22
CA MET A 221 1.56 9.86 -21.46
C MET A 221 1.85 8.48 -20.85
N LYS A 222 1.08 7.43 -21.24
CA LYS A 222 1.17 6.07 -20.67
C LYS A 222 2.58 5.49 -20.74
N ASP A 223 3.27 5.68 -21.86
CA ASP A 223 4.61 5.12 -22.07
C ASP A 223 5.69 5.76 -21.18
N ARG A 224 5.35 6.87 -20.49
CA ARG A 224 6.23 7.60 -19.56
C ARG A 224 5.93 7.29 -18.09
N LEU A 225 5.02 6.37 -17.82
CA LEU A 225 4.57 5.97 -16.50
C LEU A 225 4.89 4.49 -16.28
N SER A 226 5.67 4.18 -15.24
CA SER A 226 6.07 2.80 -14.91
C SER A 226 5.77 2.45 -13.46
N PHE A 227 5.49 1.17 -13.20
CA PHE A 227 5.22 0.64 -11.86
C PHE A 227 6.09 -0.59 -11.58
N ASN A 228 6.76 -0.60 -10.43
CA ASN A 228 7.52 -1.73 -9.92
C ASN A 228 7.02 -2.10 -8.51
N GLY A 229 6.78 -3.38 -8.28
CA GLY A 229 6.28 -3.91 -7.02
C GLY A 229 7.26 -4.87 -6.36
N TYR A 230 7.35 -4.80 -5.03
CA TYR A 230 8.34 -5.57 -4.24
C TYR A 230 7.67 -6.38 -3.13
N ARG A 231 8.26 -7.52 -2.77
CA ARG A 231 7.76 -8.40 -1.70
C ARG A 231 8.12 -7.89 -0.31
N SER A 232 7.83 -6.61 -0.08
CA SER A 232 8.09 -5.88 1.17
C SER A 232 6.94 -4.96 1.54
N GLY A 233 7.03 -4.34 2.72
CA GLY A 233 6.15 -3.26 3.14
C GLY A 233 6.60 -1.89 2.63
N HIS A 234 6.24 -0.86 3.40
CA HIS A 234 6.40 0.57 3.12
C HIS A 234 7.85 0.97 2.83
N MET A 235 8.77 0.49 3.65
CA MET A 235 10.21 0.65 3.42
C MET A 235 10.74 -0.58 2.67
N MET A 236 10.47 -0.65 1.37
CA MET A 236 10.82 -1.79 0.52
C MET A 236 12.32 -2.15 0.58
N TYR A 237 13.18 -1.15 0.82
CA TYR A 237 14.62 -1.30 0.94
C TYR A 237 15.11 -2.00 2.22
N LEU A 238 14.24 -2.33 3.18
CA LEU A 238 14.65 -3.08 4.38
C LEU A 238 14.88 -4.57 4.11
N ARG A 239 14.29 -5.12 3.04
CA ARG A 239 14.60 -6.46 2.57
C ARG A 239 15.72 -6.36 1.55
N HIS A 240 16.87 -6.97 1.84
CA HIS A 240 18.08 -6.82 1.03
C HIS A 240 17.88 -7.17 -0.45
N GLU A 241 17.11 -8.23 -0.75
CA GLU A 241 16.75 -8.59 -2.12
C GLU A 241 15.96 -7.48 -2.83
N ASP A 242 14.96 -6.90 -2.14
CA ASP A 242 14.14 -5.84 -2.72
C ASP A 242 14.90 -4.51 -2.82
N LEU A 243 15.84 -4.23 -1.90
CA LEU A 243 16.78 -3.11 -2.03
C LEU A 243 17.63 -3.24 -3.29
N LYS A 244 18.18 -4.44 -3.54
CA LYS A 244 18.97 -4.68 -4.74
C LYS A 244 18.13 -4.46 -5.99
N SER A 245 16.96 -5.09 -6.08
CA SER A 245 16.07 -4.95 -7.23
C SER A 245 15.58 -3.51 -7.42
N ALA A 246 15.17 -2.82 -6.36
CA ALA A 246 14.74 -1.43 -6.43
C ALA A 246 15.85 -0.48 -6.90
N ASN A 247 17.10 -0.75 -6.53
CA ASN A 247 18.26 -0.01 -7.04
C ASN A 247 18.54 -0.33 -8.51
N ASP A 248 18.43 -1.59 -8.93
CA ASP A 248 18.60 -2.01 -10.32
C ASP A 248 17.51 -1.38 -11.21
N ASP A 249 16.27 -1.35 -10.76
CA ASP A 249 15.15 -0.68 -11.43
C ASP A 249 15.36 0.83 -11.53
N LEU A 250 15.87 1.47 -10.47
CA LEU A 250 16.19 2.90 -10.49
C LEU A 250 17.30 3.21 -11.50
N ARG A 251 18.34 2.37 -11.60
CA ARG A 251 19.39 2.53 -12.62
C ARG A 251 18.82 2.41 -14.02
N ALA A 252 17.99 1.40 -14.27
CA ALA A 252 17.33 1.21 -15.56
C ALA A 252 16.42 2.40 -15.90
N PHE A 253 15.64 2.89 -14.94
CA PHE A 253 14.79 4.07 -15.10
C PHE A 253 15.60 5.32 -15.47
N ILE A 254 16.70 5.60 -14.75
CA ILE A 254 17.57 6.73 -15.05
C ILE A 254 18.06 6.61 -16.49
N LEU A 255 18.66 5.49 -16.88
CA LEU A 255 19.20 5.28 -18.24
C LEU A 255 18.13 5.43 -19.32
N ASN A 256 16.93 4.88 -19.11
CA ASN A 256 15.83 4.95 -20.07
C ASN A 256 15.17 6.33 -20.16
N SER A 257 15.41 7.22 -19.19
CA SER A 257 14.80 8.55 -19.13
C SER A 257 15.75 9.68 -19.57
N LEU A 258 17.00 9.35 -19.91
CA LEU A 258 17.96 10.33 -20.42
C LEU A 258 17.52 10.81 -21.82
N ALA A 259 17.54 12.12 -22.03
CA ALA A 259 17.20 12.74 -23.32
C ALA A 259 18.38 12.74 -24.32
N ASP A 260 19.41 11.93 -24.11
CA ASP A 260 20.66 11.88 -24.90
C ASP A 260 21.28 13.26 -25.22
N GLY A 261 21.07 14.25 -24.35
CA GLY A 261 21.58 15.61 -24.51
C GLY A 261 20.69 16.53 -25.36
N GLU A 262 19.51 16.10 -25.77
CA GLU A 262 18.54 16.94 -26.49
C GLU A 262 17.65 17.75 -25.53
N SER A 263 17.55 19.05 -25.78
CA SER A 263 16.57 19.91 -25.09
C SER A 263 15.16 19.62 -25.58
N ALA A 264 14.16 19.80 -24.69
CA ALA A 264 12.75 19.66 -25.05
C ALA A 264 12.41 20.58 -26.23
N LYS A 265 12.01 19.98 -27.35
CA LYS A 265 11.47 20.70 -28.51
C LYS A 265 9.95 20.50 -28.53
N TYR A 266 9.22 21.62 -28.63
CA TYR A 266 7.77 21.67 -28.71
C TYR A 266 7.31 21.85 -30.16
#